data_AF-A0A6I4IDC4-F1
#
_entry.id   AF-A0A6I4IDC4-F1
#
_cell.length_a   1.000
_cell.length_b   1.000
_cell.length_c   1.000
_cell.angle_alpha   90.00
_cell.angle_beta   90.00
_cell.angle_gamma   90.00
#
_symmetry.space_group_name_H-M   'P 1'
#
loop_
_entity.id
_entity.type
_entity.pdbx_description
1 polymer ?
#
loop_
_entity_poly.entity_id
_entity_poly.type
_entity_poly.pdbx_seq_one_letter_code
_entity_poly.pdbx_strand_id
1 'polypeptide(L)'
;MKATILALLLVTIGQVYGQSARKVNYTDYVRDVQKWDKNENNMALSFWIPTSFWKVIFQDNEQFTPGAINQIQTVFDDFVIICALNMDVKFNGAISYTSDDDLKKEISIIDSNGIIYTPLQKEELSSEVLSFLNRIRPTFSNMMGKMGEGMHFYVFEVKDKKGLNLINEYQKGEFTVKHSNREFKYELPLVSLLPTKECSVDHAEMKGNWNFCPIHGVKLESVK
;
A
#
# COMPACT_ATOMS: atom_id res chain seq x y z
N MET A 1 -51.59 25.07 45.62
CA MET A 1 -51.36 26.04 44.52
C MET A 1 -49.85 26.17 44.35
N LYS A 2 -49.26 25.45 43.38
CA LYS A 2 -48.62 25.98 42.14
C LYS A 2 -47.45 26.94 42.46
N ALA A 3 -46.20 26.76 41.99
CA ALA A 3 -45.71 26.22 40.72
C ALA A 3 -44.29 25.62 40.93
N THR A 4 -44.05 24.38 40.53
CA THR A 4 -43.52 23.92 39.22
C THR A 4 -42.08 24.36 38.95
N ILE A 5 -41.15 23.48 39.33
CA ILE A 5 -39.76 23.41 38.84
C ILE A 5 -39.80 22.70 37.48
N LEU A 6 -39.24 23.30 36.43
CA LEU A 6 -38.68 22.54 35.31
C LEU A 6 -37.67 23.40 34.54
N ALA A 7 -36.38 23.22 34.83
CA ALA A 7 -35.29 23.75 34.03
C ALA A 7 -35.11 22.85 32.80
N LEU A 8 -35.39 23.39 31.63
CA LEU A 8 -35.23 22.72 30.34
C LEU A 8 -33.76 22.81 29.91
N LEU A 9 -33.00 21.73 30.14
CA LEU A 9 -31.63 21.58 29.65
C LEU A 9 -31.69 21.15 28.17
N LEU A 10 -31.54 22.12 27.27
CA LEU A 10 -31.35 21.89 25.83
C LEU A 10 -30.01 21.18 25.61
N VAL A 11 -30.04 19.85 25.58
CA VAL A 11 -28.94 19.04 25.06
C VAL A 11 -28.88 19.27 23.56
N THR A 12 -27.96 20.12 23.11
CA THR A 12 -27.54 20.16 21.71
C THR A 12 -26.85 18.84 21.42
N ILE A 13 -27.61 17.89 20.87
CA ILE A 13 -27.05 16.72 20.20
C ILE A 13 -26.33 17.28 18.98
N GLY A 14 -25.06 17.63 19.14
CA GLY A 14 -24.16 17.78 18.01
C GLY A 14 -24.19 16.44 17.30
N GLN A 15 -24.84 16.40 16.13
CA GLN A 15 -24.64 15.31 15.20
C GLN A 15 -23.17 15.37 14.80
N VAL A 16 -22.34 14.63 15.53
CA VAL A 16 -21.09 14.14 14.99
C VAL A 16 -21.54 13.29 13.81
N TYR A 17 -21.54 13.90 12.63
CA TYR A 17 -21.52 13.17 11.38
C TYR A 17 -20.32 12.26 11.51
N GLY A 18 -20.57 11.00 11.88
CA GLY A 18 -19.58 9.96 11.73
C GLY A 18 -19.23 9.96 10.27
N GLN A 19 -18.08 10.55 9.91
CA GLN A 19 -17.44 10.28 8.64
C GLN A 19 -17.24 8.77 8.64
N SER A 20 -18.17 8.05 8.01
CA SER A 20 -17.99 6.63 7.78
C SER A 20 -16.68 6.53 7.03
N ALA A 21 -15.68 5.90 7.64
CA ALA A 21 -14.33 5.86 7.08
C ALA A 21 -14.45 5.36 5.65
N ARG A 22 -14.11 6.21 4.68
CA ARG A 22 -14.31 5.93 3.26
C ARG A 22 -13.66 4.59 2.94
N LYS A 23 -14.46 3.66 2.40
CA LYS A 23 -13.98 2.35 2.01
C LYS A 23 -13.04 2.49 0.81
N VAL A 24 -11.79 2.11 0.99
CA VAL A 24 -10.78 2.15 -0.08
C VAL A 24 -11.17 1.12 -1.15
N ASN A 25 -11.18 1.53 -2.42
CA ASN A 25 -11.41 0.61 -3.53
C ASN A 25 -10.21 -0.33 -3.67
N TYR A 26 -10.42 -1.62 -3.40
CA TYR A 26 -9.36 -2.64 -3.43
C TYR A 26 -8.65 -2.71 -4.79
N THR A 27 -9.40 -2.67 -5.89
CA THR A 27 -8.85 -2.80 -7.25
C THR A 27 -7.93 -1.63 -7.59
N ASP A 28 -8.33 -0.40 -7.25
CA ASP A 28 -7.49 0.78 -7.47
C ASP A 28 -6.26 0.76 -6.56
N TYR A 29 -6.42 0.32 -5.32
CA TYR A 29 -5.33 0.19 -4.37
C TYR A 29 -4.28 -0.82 -4.81
N VAL A 30 -4.70 -2.03 -5.21
CA VAL A 30 -3.81 -3.06 -5.76
C VAL A 30 -3.04 -2.53 -6.97
N ARG A 31 -3.69 -1.75 -7.84
CA ARG A 31 -3.04 -1.15 -9.01
C ARG A 31 -1.95 -0.14 -8.63
N ASP A 32 -2.13 0.61 -7.54
CA ASP A 32 -1.13 1.59 -7.12
C ASP A 32 0.12 0.91 -6.51
N VAL A 33 -0.06 -0.23 -5.83
CA VAL A 33 1.00 -0.91 -5.09
C VAL A 33 1.68 -2.05 -5.86
N GLN A 34 1.01 -2.63 -6.86
CA GLN A 34 1.58 -3.66 -7.76
C GLN A 34 1.96 -3.06 -9.12
N LYS A 35 3.23 -3.17 -9.48
CA LYS A 35 3.74 -2.73 -10.78
C LYS A 35 4.32 -3.93 -11.52
N TRP A 36 3.73 -4.20 -12.68
CA TRP A 36 4.19 -5.23 -13.59
C TRP A 36 4.93 -4.59 -14.75
N ASP A 37 6.04 -5.20 -15.12
CA ASP A 37 6.70 -4.97 -16.40
C ASP A 37 6.65 -6.31 -17.16
N LYS A 38 6.36 -6.28 -18.46
CA LYS A 38 6.23 -7.46 -19.29
C LYS A 38 7.00 -7.23 -20.58
N ASN A 39 8.02 -8.07 -20.81
CA ASN A 39 8.82 -8.05 -22.02
C ASN A 39 8.79 -9.45 -22.64
N GLU A 40 8.06 -9.59 -23.76
CA GLU A 40 7.82 -10.88 -24.41
C GLU A 40 7.33 -11.96 -23.42
N ASN A 41 8.17 -12.94 -23.15
CA ASN A 41 7.92 -14.06 -22.26
C ASN A 41 8.42 -13.81 -20.81
N ASN A 42 9.15 -12.72 -20.57
CA ASN A 42 9.72 -12.37 -19.28
C ASN A 42 8.85 -11.32 -18.57
N MET A 43 8.36 -11.66 -17.38
CA MET A 43 7.49 -10.81 -16.57
C MET A 43 8.13 -10.57 -15.21
N ALA A 44 8.14 -9.31 -14.77
CA ALA A 44 8.59 -8.94 -13.45
C ALA A 44 7.52 -8.14 -12.71
N LEU A 45 7.41 -8.39 -11.42
CA LEU A 45 6.52 -7.70 -10.50
C LEU A 45 7.35 -7.08 -9.39
N SER A 46 7.12 -5.80 -9.15
CA SER A 46 7.38 -5.14 -7.88
C SER A 46 6.05 -4.89 -7.19
N PHE A 47 5.88 -5.45 -6.01
CA PHE A 47 4.71 -5.26 -5.17
C PHE A 47 5.14 -4.64 -3.84
N TRP A 48 4.88 -3.35 -3.68
CA TRP A 48 5.06 -2.68 -2.40
C TRP A 48 3.92 -3.06 -1.44
N ILE A 49 4.26 -3.46 -0.22
CA ILE A 49 3.28 -3.77 0.82
C ILE A 49 3.37 -2.66 1.88
N PRO A 50 2.68 -1.53 1.68
CA PRO A 50 2.65 -0.44 2.66
C PRO A 50 1.89 -0.85 3.93
N THR A 51 2.07 -0.10 5.01
CA THR A 51 1.38 -0.34 6.29
C THR A 51 -0.14 -0.33 6.15
N SER A 52 -0.69 0.53 5.30
CA SER A 52 -2.12 0.58 4.95
C SER A 52 -2.66 -0.69 4.28
N PHE A 53 -1.81 -1.52 3.68
CA PHE A 53 -2.23 -2.71 2.92
C PHE A 53 -3.02 -3.66 3.81
N TRP A 54 -2.54 -3.90 5.03
CA TRP A 54 -3.16 -4.79 6.00
C TRP A 54 -4.58 -4.38 6.35
N LYS A 55 -4.82 -3.07 6.50
CA LYS A 55 -6.17 -2.54 6.73
C LYS A 55 -7.05 -2.74 5.49
N VAL A 56 -6.55 -2.45 4.30
CA VAL A 56 -7.32 -2.56 3.05
C VAL A 56 -7.71 -4.00 2.74
N ILE A 57 -6.83 -4.97 2.97
CA ILE A 57 -7.12 -6.38 2.66
C ILE A 57 -8.00 -7.08 3.71
N PHE A 58 -7.93 -6.64 4.97
CA PHE A 58 -8.68 -7.27 6.07
C PHE A 58 -9.92 -6.48 6.49
N GLN A 59 -10.23 -5.33 5.86
CA GLN A 59 -11.38 -4.50 6.23
C GLN A 59 -12.73 -5.23 6.22
N ASP A 60 -12.88 -6.25 5.37
CA ASP A 60 -14.12 -7.03 5.24
C ASP A 60 -14.00 -8.43 5.87
N ASN A 61 -12.90 -8.73 6.58
CA ASN A 61 -12.67 -10.04 7.18
C ASN A 61 -12.91 -10.00 8.70
N GLU A 62 -14.05 -10.54 9.14
CA GLU A 62 -14.46 -10.60 10.55
C GLU A 62 -13.48 -11.36 11.47
N GLN A 63 -12.58 -12.19 10.91
CA GLN A 63 -11.56 -12.90 11.68
C GLN A 63 -10.42 -11.98 12.15
N PHE A 64 -10.25 -10.81 11.52
CA PHE A 64 -9.21 -9.85 11.89
C PHE A 64 -9.82 -8.67 12.64
N THR A 65 -9.60 -8.62 13.95
CA THR A 65 -10.03 -7.49 14.76
C THR A 65 -9.20 -6.23 14.44
N PRO A 66 -9.74 -5.02 14.62
CA PRO A 66 -8.97 -3.78 14.44
C PRO A 66 -7.69 -3.75 15.29
N GLY A 67 -7.72 -4.34 16.50
CA GLY A 67 -6.55 -4.47 17.36
C GLY A 67 -5.45 -5.34 16.75
N ALA A 68 -5.83 -6.46 16.12
CA ALA A 68 -4.87 -7.33 15.43
C ALA A 68 -4.26 -6.65 14.20
N ILE A 69 -5.06 -5.90 13.42
CA ILE A 69 -4.56 -5.13 12.27
C ILE A 69 -3.56 -4.07 12.74
N ASN A 70 -3.89 -3.33 13.81
CA ASN A 70 -2.99 -2.31 14.35
C ASN A 70 -1.66 -2.92 14.83
N GLN A 71 -1.69 -4.10 15.46
CA GLN A 71 -0.45 -4.79 15.85
C GLN A 71 0.42 -5.12 14.64
N ILE A 72 -0.16 -5.64 13.56
CA ILE A 72 0.56 -5.90 12.31
C ILE A 72 1.16 -4.61 11.77
N GLN A 73 0.38 -3.53 11.76
CA GLN A 73 0.83 -2.24 11.28
C GLN A 73 2.02 -1.72 12.10
N THR A 74 1.97 -1.80 13.43
CA THR A 74 3.08 -1.39 14.31
C THR A 74 4.37 -2.17 14.04
N VAL A 75 4.28 -3.48 13.78
CA VAL A 75 5.46 -4.30 13.47
C VAL A 75 6.17 -3.86 12.19
N PHE A 76 5.42 -3.35 11.21
CA PHE A 76 5.94 -2.98 9.90
C PHE A 76 6.06 -1.48 9.68
N ASP A 77 5.63 -0.65 10.63
CA ASP A 77 5.63 0.81 10.47
C ASP A 77 7.04 1.35 10.18
N ASP A 78 8.05 0.66 10.70
CA ASP A 78 9.48 0.96 10.54
C ASP A 78 10.14 0.42 9.26
N PHE A 79 9.39 -0.31 8.44
CA PHE A 79 9.95 -1.05 7.32
C PHE A 79 9.21 -0.80 6.00
N VAL A 80 9.97 -0.82 4.91
CA VAL A 80 9.41 -0.92 3.56
C VAL A 80 9.52 -2.36 3.11
N ILE A 81 8.38 -2.99 2.82
CA ILE A 81 8.32 -4.38 2.36
C ILE A 81 8.04 -4.40 0.87
N ILE A 82 8.92 -5.04 0.12
CA ILE A 82 8.73 -5.31 -1.30
C ILE A 82 8.60 -6.82 -1.49
N CYS A 83 7.50 -7.24 -2.10
CA CYS A 83 7.43 -8.56 -2.72
C CYS A 83 7.83 -8.44 -4.19
N ALA A 84 8.89 -9.16 -4.59
CA ALA A 84 9.37 -9.16 -5.96
C ALA A 84 9.26 -10.55 -6.58
N LEU A 85 9.05 -10.56 -7.89
CA LEU A 85 8.99 -11.75 -8.73
C LEU A 85 9.61 -11.40 -10.09
N ASN A 86 10.39 -12.34 -10.63
CA ASN A 86 10.82 -12.31 -12.02
C ASN A 86 10.68 -13.70 -12.59
N MET A 87 9.92 -13.82 -13.68
CA MET A 87 9.55 -15.11 -14.24
C MET A 87 9.60 -15.11 -15.77
N ASP A 88 9.90 -16.28 -16.33
CA ASP A 88 9.83 -16.56 -17.76
C ASP A 88 8.74 -17.57 -18.03
N VAL A 89 7.84 -17.24 -18.96
CA VAL A 89 6.78 -18.13 -19.44
C VAL A 89 7.20 -18.71 -20.77
N LYS A 90 7.56 -20.00 -20.78
CA LYS A 90 7.97 -20.71 -21.99
C LYS A 90 6.78 -20.95 -22.91
N PHE A 91 7.04 -21.18 -24.20
CA PHE A 91 5.99 -21.45 -25.21
C PHE A 91 5.08 -22.64 -24.88
N ASN A 92 5.57 -23.62 -24.11
CA ASN A 92 4.78 -24.76 -23.63
C ASN A 92 3.98 -24.47 -22.35
N GLY A 93 3.92 -23.22 -21.90
CA GLY A 93 3.25 -22.80 -20.67
C GLY A 93 4.01 -23.11 -19.38
N ALA A 94 5.23 -23.68 -19.46
CA ALA A 94 6.07 -23.87 -18.28
C ALA A 94 6.60 -22.52 -17.78
N ILE A 95 6.63 -22.34 -16.46
CA ILE A 95 7.10 -21.13 -15.81
C ILE A 95 8.43 -21.43 -15.11
N SER A 96 9.41 -20.56 -15.27
CA SER A 96 10.63 -20.55 -14.45
C SER A 96 10.74 -19.21 -13.72
N TYR A 97 11.32 -19.24 -12.52
CA TYR A 97 11.48 -18.07 -11.66
C TYR A 97 12.96 -17.79 -11.45
N THR A 98 13.31 -16.51 -11.30
CA THR A 98 14.62 -16.14 -10.74
C THR A 98 14.69 -16.60 -9.28
N SER A 99 15.85 -17.09 -8.85
CA SER A 99 16.05 -17.56 -7.48
C SER A 99 15.99 -16.41 -6.47
N ASP A 100 15.65 -16.72 -5.21
CA ASP A 100 15.71 -15.73 -4.12
C ASP A 100 17.10 -15.12 -3.99
N ASP A 101 18.15 -15.95 -4.04
CA ASP A 101 19.54 -15.50 -3.88
C ASP A 101 19.97 -14.54 -4.98
N ASP A 102 19.48 -14.71 -6.20
CA ASP A 102 19.80 -13.82 -7.32
C ASP A 102 18.96 -12.54 -7.27
N LEU A 103 17.65 -12.65 -6.99
CA LEU A 103 16.79 -11.47 -6.80
C LEU A 103 17.27 -10.61 -5.63
N LYS A 104 17.70 -11.21 -4.52
CA LYS A 104 18.21 -10.50 -3.34
C LYS A 104 19.43 -9.65 -3.64
N LYS A 105 20.31 -10.08 -4.55
CA LYS A 105 21.52 -9.33 -4.96
C LYS A 105 21.18 -8.15 -5.86
N GLU A 106 20.08 -8.24 -6.61
CA GLU A 106 19.68 -7.22 -7.58
C GLU A 106 18.70 -6.19 -7.00
N ILE A 107 17.89 -6.60 -6.02
CA ILE A 107 16.82 -5.75 -5.51
C ILE A 107 17.35 -4.60 -4.65
N SER A 108 16.87 -3.40 -4.93
CA SER A 108 17.17 -2.19 -4.17
C SER A 108 16.02 -1.20 -4.21
N ILE A 109 15.99 -0.31 -3.22
CA ILE A 109 15.14 0.88 -3.20
C ILE A 109 16.02 2.10 -3.44
N ILE A 110 15.55 3.03 -4.27
CA ILE A 110 16.16 4.33 -4.52
C ILE A 110 15.17 5.39 -4.02
N ASP A 111 15.58 6.21 -3.05
CA ASP A 111 14.74 7.30 -2.55
C ASP A 111 14.73 8.51 -3.51
N SER A 112 13.91 9.51 -3.18
CA SER A 112 13.83 10.77 -3.94
C SER A 112 15.15 11.58 -4.00
N ASN A 113 16.13 11.28 -3.13
CA ASN A 113 17.45 11.92 -3.14
C ASN A 113 18.49 11.10 -3.92
N GLY A 114 18.12 9.94 -4.48
CA GLY A 114 19.01 9.03 -5.18
C GLY A 114 19.83 8.10 -4.26
N ILE A 115 19.51 8.04 -2.96
CA ILE A 115 20.16 7.12 -2.01
C ILE A 115 19.64 5.71 -2.27
N ILE A 116 20.57 4.75 -2.36
CA ILE A 116 20.29 3.35 -2.62
C ILE A 116 20.26 2.56 -1.31
N TYR A 117 19.21 1.78 -1.10
CA TYR A 117 18.98 0.91 0.05
C TYR A 117 18.92 -0.55 -0.41
N THR A 118 19.66 -1.42 0.25
CA THR A 118 19.65 -2.87 0.04
C THR A 118 18.75 -3.55 1.07
N PRO A 119 18.21 -4.75 0.76
CA PRO A 119 17.37 -5.46 1.70
C PRO A 119 18.16 -5.89 2.94
N LEU A 120 17.49 -5.88 4.09
CA LEU A 120 18.02 -6.41 5.34
C LEU A 120 18.32 -7.91 5.22
N GLN A 121 19.39 -8.32 5.88
CA GLN A 121 19.70 -9.72 6.12
C GLN A 121 18.77 -10.31 7.17
N LYS A 122 18.67 -11.63 7.19
CA LYS A 122 17.75 -12.33 8.09
C LYS A 122 18.11 -12.07 9.56
N GLU A 123 19.40 -11.93 9.84
CA GLU A 123 19.97 -11.68 11.16
C GLU A 123 19.69 -10.26 11.67
N GLU A 124 19.37 -9.33 10.76
CA GLU A 124 19.00 -7.95 11.09
C GLU A 124 17.50 -7.80 11.40
N LEU A 125 16.69 -8.80 11.03
CA LEU A 125 15.25 -8.79 11.26
C LEU A 125 14.90 -9.29 12.65
N SER A 126 13.96 -8.61 13.31
CA SER A 126 13.42 -9.07 14.59
C SER A 126 12.72 -10.43 14.43
N SER A 127 12.67 -11.20 15.52
CA SER A 127 11.98 -12.49 15.55
C SER A 127 10.49 -12.35 15.21
N GLU A 128 9.88 -11.22 15.54
CA GLU A 128 8.48 -10.89 15.24
C GLU A 128 8.26 -10.69 13.73
N VAL A 129 9.10 -9.87 13.08
CA VAL A 129 9.05 -9.65 11.63
C VAL A 129 9.23 -10.98 10.88
N LEU A 130 10.24 -11.77 11.25
CA LEU A 130 10.49 -13.08 10.64
C LEU A 130 9.30 -14.03 10.80
N SER A 131 8.73 -14.10 12.01
CA SER A 131 7.58 -14.96 12.30
C SER A 131 6.36 -14.56 11.47
N PHE A 132 6.13 -13.26 11.31
CA PHE A 132 5.03 -12.77 10.50
C PHE A 132 5.24 -13.06 9.00
N LEU A 133 6.42 -12.75 8.44
CA LEU A 133 6.75 -13.05 7.04
C LEU A 133 6.56 -14.54 6.72
N ASN A 134 6.99 -15.43 7.61
CA ASN A 134 6.81 -16.87 7.46
C ASN A 134 5.33 -17.30 7.46
N ARG A 135 4.47 -16.56 8.16
CA ARG A 135 3.02 -16.83 8.21
C ARG A 135 2.29 -16.29 6.97
N ILE A 136 2.68 -15.13 6.44
CA ILE A 136 1.98 -14.51 5.31
C ILE A 136 2.41 -15.04 3.94
N ARG A 137 3.66 -15.51 3.81
CA ARG A 137 4.17 -16.05 2.54
C ARG A 137 3.24 -17.10 1.93
N PRO A 138 2.80 -18.14 2.67
CA PRO A 138 1.85 -19.12 2.15
C PRO A 138 0.53 -18.52 1.70
N THR A 139 0.00 -17.51 2.43
CA THR A 139 -1.25 -16.84 2.05
C THR A 139 -1.12 -16.15 0.70
N PHE A 140 -0.03 -15.41 0.49
CA PHE A 140 0.25 -14.76 -0.80
C PHE A 140 0.50 -15.77 -1.90
N SER A 141 1.26 -16.84 -1.63
CA SER A 141 1.49 -17.89 -2.61
C SER A 141 0.18 -18.57 -3.04
N ASN A 142 -0.70 -18.90 -2.09
CA ASN A 142 -2.02 -19.47 -2.38
C ASN A 142 -2.91 -18.53 -3.18
N MET A 143 -2.88 -17.22 -2.86
CA MET A 143 -3.68 -16.20 -3.56
C MET A 143 -3.23 -16.01 -5.02
N MET A 144 -1.93 -16.11 -5.28
CA MET A 144 -1.32 -15.85 -6.59
C MET A 144 -1.12 -17.12 -7.43
N GLY A 145 -1.50 -18.29 -6.90
CA GLY A 145 -1.31 -19.58 -7.56
C GLY A 145 0.15 -19.82 -7.93
N LYS A 146 0.40 -20.27 -9.17
CA LYS A 146 1.76 -20.54 -9.65
C LYS A 146 2.70 -19.34 -9.55
N MET A 147 2.22 -18.12 -9.82
CA MET A 147 3.07 -16.92 -9.71
C MET A 147 3.59 -16.72 -8.29
N GLY A 148 2.80 -17.15 -7.30
CA GLY A 148 3.14 -17.12 -5.89
C GLY A 148 4.31 -18.01 -5.48
N GLU A 149 4.70 -18.98 -6.32
CA GLU A 149 5.85 -19.87 -6.07
C GLU A 149 7.20 -19.17 -6.26
N GLY A 150 7.26 -18.14 -7.11
CA GLY A 150 8.47 -17.34 -7.38
C GLY A 150 8.49 -15.97 -6.69
N MET A 151 7.53 -15.72 -5.79
CA MET A 151 7.43 -14.46 -5.06
C MET A 151 8.31 -14.50 -3.82
N HIS A 152 9.21 -13.52 -3.72
CA HIS A 152 10.11 -13.35 -2.59
C HIS A 152 9.85 -12.02 -1.89
N PHE A 153 10.04 -11.99 -0.57
CA PHE A 153 9.75 -10.84 0.27
C PHE A 153 11.04 -10.26 0.82
N TYR A 154 11.22 -8.97 0.60
CA TYR A 154 12.40 -8.19 0.97
C TYR A 154 11.97 -7.05 1.88
N VAL A 155 12.72 -6.86 2.96
CA VAL A 155 12.47 -5.84 3.97
C VAL A 155 13.59 -4.82 3.93
N PHE A 156 13.25 -3.54 3.95
CA PHE A 156 14.19 -2.45 3.89
C PHE A 156 13.95 -1.48 5.06
N GLU A 157 15.02 -0.92 5.60
CA GLU A 157 14.96 0.28 6.45
C GLU A 157 15.28 1.50 5.59
N VAL A 158 14.26 2.31 5.29
CA VAL A 158 14.40 3.51 4.46
C VAL A 158 14.11 4.73 5.32
N LYS A 159 15.13 5.15 6.08
CA LYS A 159 15.01 6.19 7.11
C LYS A 159 15.88 7.41 6.81
N ASP A 160 15.43 8.57 7.28
CA ASP A 160 16.19 9.82 7.26
C ASP A 160 17.25 9.86 8.39
N LYS A 161 18.03 10.95 8.44
CA LYS A 161 19.06 11.13 9.49
C LYS A 161 18.51 11.22 10.92
N LYS A 162 17.20 11.43 11.07
CA LYS A 162 16.48 11.49 12.35
C LYS A 162 15.78 10.17 12.69
N GLY A 163 15.92 9.14 11.84
CA GLY A 163 15.30 7.83 12.01
C GLY A 163 13.84 7.76 11.54
N LEU A 164 13.33 8.77 10.83
CA LEU A 164 11.96 8.79 10.31
C LEU A 164 11.89 8.09 8.95
N ASN A 165 10.84 7.32 8.71
CA ASN A 165 10.63 6.67 7.41
C ASN A 165 10.43 7.70 6.30
N LEU A 166 11.20 7.54 5.21
CA LEU A 166 11.15 8.42 4.05
C LEU A 166 10.04 8.04 3.07
N ILE A 167 9.59 6.79 3.10
CA ILE A 167 8.52 6.27 2.26
C ILE A 167 7.24 6.19 3.09
N ASN A 168 6.26 7.01 2.74
CA ASN A 168 4.97 7.10 3.43
C ASN A 168 3.84 7.22 2.41
N GLU A 169 2.89 6.28 2.42
CA GLU A 169 1.80 6.20 1.45
C GLU A 169 0.81 7.38 1.48
N TYR A 170 0.83 8.21 2.53
CA TYR A 170 -0.04 9.38 2.71
C TYR A 170 0.66 10.72 2.47
N GLN A 171 1.98 10.72 2.31
CA GLN A 171 2.76 11.95 2.13
C GLN A 171 3.28 12.07 0.70
N LYS A 172 3.55 13.30 0.28
CA LYS A 172 4.12 13.56 -1.05
C LYS A 172 5.56 13.04 -1.11
N GLY A 173 5.88 12.32 -2.17
CA GLY A 173 7.22 11.78 -2.39
C GLY A 173 7.24 10.83 -3.57
N GLU A 174 8.38 10.18 -3.75
CA GLU A 174 8.55 9.12 -4.73
C GLU A 174 9.70 8.21 -4.30
N PHE A 175 9.66 6.97 -4.77
CA PHE A 175 10.78 6.06 -4.68
C PHE A 175 10.75 5.09 -5.86
N THR A 176 11.88 4.47 -6.13
CA THR A 176 12.01 3.48 -7.19
C THR A 176 12.47 2.16 -6.60
N VAL A 177 11.78 1.08 -6.94
CA VAL A 177 12.29 -0.27 -6.70
C VAL A 177 13.02 -0.71 -7.97
N LYS A 178 14.25 -1.20 -7.83
CA LYS A 178 15.02 -1.77 -8.94
C LYS A 178 15.27 -3.24 -8.68
N HIS A 179 15.00 -4.10 -9.65
CA HIS A 179 15.41 -5.51 -9.68
C HIS A 179 15.26 -6.05 -11.12
N SER A 180 15.91 -7.17 -11.45
CA SER A 180 15.71 -7.85 -12.74
C SER A 180 15.95 -6.94 -13.94
N ASN A 181 16.93 -6.05 -13.81
CA ASN A 181 17.27 -4.99 -14.79
C ASN A 181 16.11 -4.05 -15.15
N ARG A 182 15.15 -3.85 -14.23
CA ARG A 182 13.97 -3.00 -14.41
C ARG A 182 13.83 -2.01 -13.27
N GLU A 183 13.11 -0.91 -13.53
CA GLU A 183 12.81 0.14 -12.55
C GLU A 183 11.29 0.31 -12.40
N PHE A 184 10.82 0.21 -11.16
CA PHE A 184 9.42 0.35 -10.79
C PHE A 184 9.26 1.62 -9.94
N LYS A 185 8.83 2.71 -10.58
CA LYS A 185 8.70 4.02 -9.94
C LYS A 185 7.35 4.16 -9.24
N TYR A 186 7.34 4.47 -7.96
CA TYR A 186 6.15 4.72 -7.15
C TYR A 186 6.03 6.21 -6.84
N GLU A 187 4.89 6.80 -7.19
CA GLU A 187 4.54 8.18 -6.83
C GLU A 187 3.68 8.18 -5.57
N LEU A 188 3.97 9.10 -4.65
CA LEU A 188 3.29 9.23 -3.37
C LEU A 188 2.64 10.62 -3.24
N PRO A 189 1.50 10.73 -2.55
CA PRO A 189 0.78 9.65 -1.84
C PRO A 189 0.07 8.69 -2.81
N LEU A 190 -0.28 7.49 -2.33
CA LEU A 190 -1.07 6.53 -3.11
C LEU A 190 -2.44 7.13 -3.43
N VAL A 191 -2.77 7.21 -4.72
CA VAL A 191 -3.95 7.93 -5.21
C VAL A 191 -5.25 7.34 -4.66
N SER A 192 -5.29 6.01 -4.54
CA SER A 192 -6.39 5.26 -3.93
C SER A 192 -6.64 5.58 -2.45
N LEU A 193 -5.66 6.13 -1.73
CA LEU A 193 -5.81 6.55 -0.33
C LEU A 193 -6.29 8.01 -0.20
N LEU A 194 -6.24 8.79 -1.28
CA LEU A 194 -6.71 10.16 -1.27
C LEU A 194 -8.25 10.23 -1.36
N PRO A 195 -8.90 11.15 -0.61
CA PRO A 195 -10.29 11.51 -0.83
C PRO A 195 -10.56 11.79 -2.31
N THR A 196 -11.68 11.29 -2.85
CA THR A 196 -12.14 11.66 -4.18
C THR A 196 -12.40 13.16 -4.21
N LYS A 197 -12.28 13.70 -5.42
CA LYS A 197 -12.73 15.05 -5.72
C LYS A 197 -13.95 14.96 -6.63
N GLU A 198 -14.64 16.08 -6.78
CA GLU A 198 -15.84 16.16 -7.58
C GLU A 198 -15.69 17.24 -8.65
N CYS A 199 -16.24 16.97 -9.82
CA CYS A 199 -16.38 17.96 -10.87
C CYS A 199 -17.62 18.82 -10.61
N SER A 200 -17.46 20.15 -10.58
CA SER A 200 -18.56 21.07 -10.28
C SER A 200 -19.62 21.20 -11.38
N VAL A 201 -19.41 20.57 -12.55
CA VAL A 201 -20.33 20.66 -13.71
C VAL A 201 -21.33 19.52 -13.74
N ASP A 202 -20.86 18.30 -13.51
CA ASP A 202 -21.64 17.06 -13.63
C ASP A 202 -21.64 16.22 -12.36
N HIS A 203 -20.99 16.70 -11.30
CA HIS A 203 -20.88 16.03 -10.00
C HIS A 203 -20.20 14.65 -10.06
N ALA A 204 -19.45 14.39 -11.14
CA ALA A 204 -18.75 13.11 -11.30
C ALA A 204 -17.56 13.02 -10.34
N GLU A 205 -17.39 11.85 -9.73
CA GLU A 205 -16.23 11.55 -8.88
C GLU A 205 -14.94 11.44 -9.69
N MET A 206 -13.89 12.06 -9.17
CA MET A 206 -12.58 12.23 -9.80
C MET A 206 -11.47 11.82 -8.83
N LYS A 207 -10.31 11.45 -9.37
CA LYS A 207 -9.16 11.06 -8.54
C LYS A 207 -8.71 12.20 -7.63
N GLY A 208 -8.38 11.88 -6.38
CA GLY A 208 -7.99 12.87 -5.37
C GLY A 208 -6.74 13.67 -5.72
N ASN A 209 -5.82 13.08 -6.49
CA ASN A 209 -4.59 13.75 -6.92
C ASN A 209 -4.80 14.70 -8.12
N TRP A 210 -5.98 14.76 -8.73
CA TRP A 210 -6.22 15.64 -9.87
C TRP A 210 -6.57 17.06 -9.44
N ASN A 211 -6.12 18.04 -10.22
CA ASN A 211 -6.44 19.46 -9.99
C ASN A 211 -7.63 19.93 -10.84
N PHE A 212 -7.82 19.33 -12.02
CA PHE A 212 -8.85 19.72 -12.99
C PHE A 212 -9.60 18.48 -13.50
N CYS A 213 -10.88 18.65 -13.83
CA CYS A 213 -11.69 17.62 -14.48
C CYS A 213 -11.12 17.35 -15.88
N PRO A 214 -10.83 16.09 -16.25
CA PRO A 214 -10.30 15.78 -17.58
C PRO A 214 -11.33 15.99 -18.70
N ILE A 215 -12.62 16.03 -18.37
CA ILE A 215 -13.73 16.20 -19.32
C ILE A 215 -14.06 17.69 -19.49
N HIS A 216 -14.26 18.41 -18.38
CA HIS A 216 -14.77 19.79 -18.39
C HIS A 216 -13.68 20.86 -18.19
N GLY A 217 -12.45 20.49 -17.83
CA GLY A 217 -11.34 21.44 -17.60
C GLY A 217 -11.51 22.33 -16.35
N VAL A 218 -12.60 22.19 -15.59
CA VAL A 218 -12.86 22.96 -14.37
C VAL A 218 -12.01 22.47 -13.21
N LYS A 219 -11.69 23.36 -12.27
CA LYS A 219 -10.97 23.00 -11.05
C LYS A 219 -11.83 22.05 -10.21
N LEU A 220 -11.22 20.98 -9.71
CA LEU A 220 -11.90 20.00 -8.89
C LEU A 220 -11.98 20.44 -7.43
N GLU A 221 -13.10 20.13 -6.78
CA GLU A 221 -13.34 20.42 -5.37
C GLU A 221 -13.25 19.13 -4.54
N SER A 222 -12.72 19.21 -3.33
CA SER A 222 -12.72 18.06 -2.42
C SER A 222 -14.15 17.74 -2.00
N VAL A 223 -14.53 16.47 -2.05
CA VAL A 223 -15.80 16.01 -1.46
C VAL A 223 -15.71 16.25 0.05
N LYS A 224 -16.65 17.05 0.59
CA LYS A 224 -16.74 17.39 2.01
C LYS A 224 -17.25 16.24 2.86
#